data_AF-A0A3B0UV21-F1
#
_entry.id   AF-A0A3B0UV21-F1
#
_cell.length_a   1.000
_cell.length_b   1.000
_cell.length_c   1.000
_cell.angle_alpha   90.00
_cell.angle_beta   90.00
_cell.angle_gamma   90.00
#
_symmetry.space_group_name_H-M   'P 1'
#
loop_
_entity.id
_entity.type
_entity.pdbx_description
1 polymer ?
#
loop_
_entity_poly.entity_id
_entity_poly.type
_entity_poly.pdbx_seq_one_letter_code
_entity_poly.pdbx_strand_id
1 'polypeptide(L)'
;RRKIIPGAISPRNIMVPEQDFNESAVIISLTGYGLYDNIQSLLMPMIKNFYQKTIALYPWGSTHLKFNWIYKAMIESLGKEETFELLEEWRSFLKKTQDNYLKSLHLETTIDEFIKEQKDRHYYPLKIHSAISHYDQWLKLNPDATREAREQTLNEIFDLFKIFKHGEIDRFYFYRHTYFNHSGKDVQDAFGKLLQKMGEKSETETIQLIELSNLQATLDDATDRRVFSKMVFPKMKHYQEMDFVKVVGKNKEQIIVQTLIKDKSGLTYIMREPRDATEVGKLYQLFYEENYPKTVSQMDKYLVVTDKYERVIGGISYRTLENNIVRLDGTAVTSPLQGKGIGSAMINDFFTRMAAKDVSIIKAHYLFGNYFLKHNFKVDKKWGALVKHLD
;
A
#
# COMPACT_ATOMS: atom_id res chain seq x y z
N ARG A 1 -14.34 -7.77 -23.47
CA ARG A 1 -14.23 -9.01 -22.64
C ARG A 1 -15.44 -9.08 -21.69
N ARG A 2 -16.67 -9.25 -22.19
CA ARG A 2 -17.91 -9.47 -21.41
C ARG A 2 -18.82 -10.32 -22.27
N LYS A 3 -19.27 -11.47 -21.76
CA LYS A 3 -19.98 -12.47 -22.58
C LYS A 3 -21.41 -12.70 -22.13
N ILE A 4 -21.69 -12.50 -20.85
CA ILE A 4 -22.99 -12.82 -20.25
C ILE A 4 -23.46 -11.72 -19.30
N ILE A 5 -24.77 -11.62 -19.14
CA ILE A 5 -25.44 -10.84 -18.09
C ILE A 5 -26.33 -11.76 -17.25
N PRO A 6 -26.49 -11.52 -15.93
CA PRO A 6 -27.42 -12.28 -15.10
C PRO A 6 -28.85 -12.16 -15.63
N GLY A 7 -29.62 -13.25 -15.61
CA GLY A 7 -31.00 -13.24 -16.13
C GLY A 7 -31.93 -12.30 -15.36
N ALA A 8 -31.83 -12.30 -14.02
CA ALA A 8 -32.60 -11.41 -13.16
C ALA A 8 -31.71 -10.32 -12.54
N ILE A 9 -31.59 -9.17 -13.21
CA ILE A 9 -30.93 -7.98 -12.64
C ILE A 9 -31.96 -7.25 -11.76
N SER A 10 -32.13 -7.68 -10.51
CA SER A 10 -33.06 -7.07 -9.56
C SER A 10 -32.62 -7.28 -8.11
N PRO A 11 -33.09 -6.46 -7.15
CA PRO A 11 -32.77 -6.65 -5.73
C PRO A 11 -33.09 -8.06 -5.21
N ARG A 12 -34.12 -8.71 -5.76
CA ARG A 12 -34.54 -10.07 -5.35
C ARG A 12 -33.54 -11.17 -5.72
N ASN A 13 -32.59 -10.88 -6.60
CA ASN A 13 -31.57 -11.83 -7.04
C ASN A 13 -30.18 -11.52 -6.46
N ILE A 14 -30.11 -10.63 -5.48
CA ILE A 14 -28.86 -10.27 -4.79
C ILE A 14 -29.05 -10.54 -3.31
N MET A 15 -28.15 -11.31 -2.72
CA MET A 15 -28.01 -11.43 -1.27
C MET A 15 -26.86 -10.52 -0.84
N VAL A 16 -27.11 -9.62 0.10
CA VAL A 16 -26.09 -8.73 0.69
C VAL A 16 -25.91 -9.16 2.15
N PRO A 17 -24.67 -9.35 2.63
CA PRO A 17 -24.43 -9.66 4.04
C PRO A 17 -24.85 -8.49 4.94
N GLU A 18 -25.25 -8.81 6.17
CA GLU A 18 -25.57 -7.80 7.19
C GLU A 18 -24.34 -6.99 7.59
N GLN A 19 -23.18 -7.64 7.63
CA GLN A 19 -21.90 -7.01 7.92
C GLN A 19 -21.19 -6.59 6.62
N ASP A 20 -20.88 -5.31 6.51
CA ASP A 20 -20.31 -4.66 5.33
C ASP A 20 -18.86 -5.05 5.02
N PHE A 21 -18.09 -5.52 6.01
CA PHE A 21 -16.74 -6.04 5.79
C PHE A 21 -16.71 -7.40 5.07
N ASN A 22 -17.84 -8.10 4.96
CA ASN A 22 -17.92 -9.38 4.26
C ASN A 22 -18.01 -9.18 2.73
N GLU A 23 -17.01 -9.66 2.00
CA GLU A 23 -16.99 -9.74 0.54
C GLU A 23 -17.90 -10.88 0.04
N SER A 24 -19.21 -10.80 0.33
CA SER A 24 -20.15 -11.92 0.11
C SER A 24 -21.46 -11.50 -0.52
N ALA A 25 -21.52 -10.31 -1.13
CA ALA A 25 -22.64 -9.99 -2.01
C ALA A 25 -22.66 -11.00 -3.18
N VAL A 26 -23.71 -11.82 -3.25
CA VAL A 26 -23.81 -12.91 -4.22
C VAL A 26 -25.06 -12.77 -5.06
N ILE A 27 -24.91 -13.11 -6.34
CA ILE A 27 -26.04 -13.30 -7.24
C ILE A 27 -26.65 -14.66 -6.90
N ILE A 28 -27.90 -14.67 -6.48
CA ILE A 28 -28.59 -15.87 -5.98
C ILE A 28 -28.80 -16.88 -7.11
N SER A 29 -29.11 -16.41 -8.32
CA SER A 29 -29.34 -17.25 -9.49
C SER A 29 -28.82 -16.64 -10.79
N LEU A 30 -28.21 -17.49 -11.61
CA LEU A 30 -27.84 -17.19 -13.01
C LEU A 30 -28.85 -17.76 -14.02
N THR A 31 -29.97 -18.33 -13.55
CA THR A 31 -31.02 -18.85 -14.44
C THR A 31 -31.52 -17.74 -15.37
N GLY A 32 -31.63 -18.06 -16.66
CA GLY A 32 -32.04 -17.11 -17.69
C GLY A 32 -30.96 -16.08 -18.06
N TYR A 33 -29.66 -16.37 -17.82
CA TYR A 33 -28.58 -15.50 -18.26
C TYR A 33 -28.69 -15.19 -19.76
N GLY A 34 -28.38 -13.94 -20.11
CA GLY A 34 -28.35 -13.47 -21.49
C GLY A 34 -26.92 -13.28 -21.98
N LEU A 35 -26.76 -13.06 -23.29
CA LEU A 35 -25.50 -12.56 -23.83
C LEU A 35 -25.37 -11.06 -23.54
N TYR A 36 -24.16 -10.63 -23.22
CA TYR A 36 -23.86 -9.20 -23.16
C TYR A 36 -23.70 -8.67 -24.59
N ASP A 37 -24.60 -7.78 -25.01
CA ASP A 37 -24.49 -7.08 -26.29
C ASP A 37 -23.82 -5.71 -26.10
N ASN A 38 -24.33 -4.92 -25.17
CA ASN A 38 -23.98 -3.51 -25.00
C ASN A 38 -24.24 -3.03 -23.56
N ILE A 39 -23.79 -1.81 -23.23
CA ILE A 39 -23.91 -1.31 -21.85
C ILE A 39 -25.38 -1.15 -21.41
N GLN A 40 -26.29 -0.87 -22.35
CA GLN A 40 -27.72 -0.74 -22.08
C GLN A 40 -28.32 -2.05 -21.57
N SER A 41 -27.87 -3.20 -22.09
CA SER A 41 -28.32 -4.53 -21.66
C SER A 41 -28.09 -4.78 -20.17
N LEU A 42 -27.14 -4.09 -19.55
CA LEU A 42 -26.83 -4.14 -18.12
C LEU A 42 -27.50 -3.01 -17.34
N LEU A 43 -27.35 -1.75 -17.79
CA LEU A 43 -27.78 -0.58 -17.03
C LEU A 43 -29.29 -0.34 -17.05
N MET A 44 -29.97 -0.65 -18.16
CA MET A 44 -31.43 -0.47 -18.25
C MET A 44 -32.18 -1.33 -17.23
N PRO A 45 -31.89 -2.64 -17.09
CA PRO A 45 -32.47 -3.44 -16.02
C PRO A 45 -32.12 -2.93 -14.62
N MET A 46 -30.89 -2.44 -14.39
CA MET A 46 -30.52 -1.86 -13.10
C MET A 46 -31.38 -0.65 -12.75
N ILE A 47 -31.51 0.33 -13.65
CA ILE A 47 -32.31 1.53 -13.44
C ILE A 47 -33.79 1.16 -13.20
N LYS A 48 -34.34 0.26 -14.01
CA LYS A 48 -35.74 -0.15 -13.87
C LYS A 48 -36.00 -0.91 -12.57
N ASN A 49 -35.16 -1.88 -12.23
CA ASN A 49 -35.45 -2.80 -11.14
C ASN A 49 -34.90 -2.36 -9.78
N PHE A 50 -33.73 -1.70 -9.72
CA PHE A 50 -33.14 -1.23 -8.46
C PHE A 50 -33.58 0.18 -8.07
N TYR A 51 -33.90 1.04 -9.05
CA TYR A 51 -34.28 2.42 -8.77
C TYR A 51 -35.78 2.61 -8.96
N GLN A 52 -36.29 2.49 -10.19
CA GLN A 52 -37.68 2.84 -10.49
C GLN A 52 -38.68 1.99 -9.68
N LYS A 53 -38.56 0.65 -9.72
CA LYS A 53 -39.44 -0.24 -8.96
C LYS A 53 -39.29 -0.07 -7.46
N THR A 54 -38.06 0.12 -6.97
CA THR A 54 -37.81 0.32 -5.54
C THR A 54 -38.44 1.63 -5.05
N ILE A 55 -38.31 2.73 -5.79
CA ILE A 55 -38.94 4.02 -5.46
C ILE A 55 -40.46 3.92 -5.51
N ALA A 56 -41.01 3.20 -6.49
CA ALA A 56 -42.46 2.98 -6.58
C ALA A 56 -43.01 2.21 -5.37
N LEU A 57 -42.25 1.25 -4.84
CA LEU A 57 -42.63 0.48 -3.64
C LEU A 57 -42.32 1.24 -2.33
N TYR A 58 -41.27 2.05 -2.32
CA TYR A 58 -40.74 2.77 -1.16
C TYR A 58 -40.40 4.23 -1.54
N PRO A 59 -41.40 5.13 -1.63
CA PRO A 59 -41.19 6.50 -2.12
C PRO A 59 -40.15 7.32 -1.34
N TRP A 60 -40.02 7.06 -0.04
CA TRP A 60 -39.02 7.67 0.85
C TRP A 60 -37.56 7.34 0.45
N GLY A 61 -37.34 6.26 -0.30
CA GLY A 61 -36.02 5.88 -0.79
C GLY A 61 -35.48 6.79 -1.90
N SER A 62 -36.34 7.59 -2.54
CA SER A 62 -35.95 8.51 -3.63
C SER A 62 -34.89 9.53 -3.23
N THR A 63 -34.86 9.95 -1.96
CA THR A 63 -33.86 10.91 -1.44
C THR A 63 -32.50 10.25 -1.19
N HIS A 64 -32.48 8.94 -0.96
CA HIS A 64 -31.31 8.16 -0.55
C HIS A 64 -30.61 7.47 -1.73
N LEU A 65 -31.34 7.07 -2.76
CA LEU A 65 -30.78 6.39 -3.93
C LEU A 65 -30.05 7.37 -4.86
N LYS A 66 -28.77 7.08 -5.15
CA LYS A 66 -27.93 7.89 -6.05
C LYS A 66 -27.43 7.06 -7.23
N PHE A 67 -27.67 7.52 -8.46
CA PHE A 67 -27.24 6.81 -9.67
C PHE A 67 -25.73 6.68 -9.79
N ASN A 68 -24.95 7.61 -9.20
CA ASN A 68 -23.50 7.54 -9.22
C ASN A 68 -22.93 6.29 -8.50
N TRP A 69 -23.72 5.58 -7.69
CA TRP A 69 -23.32 4.30 -7.10
C TRP A 69 -23.06 3.24 -8.18
N ILE A 70 -23.79 3.26 -9.30
CA ILE A 70 -23.54 2.39 -10.43
C ILE A 70 -22.13 2.67 -10.99
N TYR A 71 -21.79 3.94 -11.16
CA TYR A 71 -20.52 4.35 -11.77
C TYR A 71 -19.33 4.00 -10.86
N LYS A 72 -19.50 4.19 -9.54
CA LYS A 72 -18.54 3.76 -8.51
C LYS A 72 -18.32 2.24 -8.55
N ALA A 73 -19.39 1.46 -8.60
CA ALA A 73 -19.30 0.00 -8.71
C ALA A 73 -18.61 -0.45 -10.00
N MET A 74 -18.81 0.28 -11.11
CA MET A 74 -18.09 0.03 -12.36
C MET A 74 -16.59 0.29 -12.21
N ILE A 75 -16.16 1.39 -11.58
CA ILE A 75 -14.73 1.64 -11.32
C ILE A 75 -14.12 0.50 -10.50
N GLU A 76 -14.80 0.04 -9.45
CA GLU A 76 -14.29 -1.05 -8.60
C GLU A 76 -14.20 -2.39 -9.35
N SER A 77 -15.09 -2.63 -10.31
CA SER A 77 -15.16 -3.90 -11.04
C SER A 77 -14.28 -3.94 -12.29
N LEU A 78 -14.16 -2.82 -12.99
CA LEU A 78 -13.56 -2.73 -14.33
C LEU A 78 -12.34 -1.80 -14.38
N GLY A 79 -12.12 -0.98 -13.36
CA GLY A 79 -11.14 0.11 -13.39
C GLY A 79 -11.69 1.36 -14.09
N LYS A 80 -10.95 2.46 -13.99
CA LYS A 80 -11.40 3.78 -14.45
C LYS A 80 -11.49 3.93 -15.96
N GLU A 81 -10.46 3.46 -16.67
CA GLU A 81 -10.35 3.63 -18.13
C GLU A 81 -11.54 2.95 -18.81
N GLU A 82 -11.75 1.65 -18.53
CA GLU A 82 -12.90 0.89 -19.07
C GLU A 82 -14.24 1.47 -18.59
N THR A 83 -14.33 1.98 -17.36
CA THR A 83 -15.57 2.62 -16.88
C THR A 83 -15.90 3.87 -17.68
N PHE A 84 -14.94 4.77 -17.91
CA PHE A 84 -15.20 6.01 -18.64
C PHE A 84 -15.58 5.76 -20.10
N GLU A 85 -14.96 4.78 -20.76
CA GLU A 85 -15.37 4.36 -22.11
C GLU A 85 -16.85 3.94 -22.16
N LEU A 86 -17.29 3.13 -21.21
CA LEU A 86 -18.68 2.66 -21.15
C LEU A 86 -19.68 3.74 -20.75
N LEU A 87 -19.28 4.64 -19.86
CA LEU A 87 -20.13 5.77 -19.48
C LEU A 87 -20.33 6.71 -20.68
N GLU A 88 -19.34 6.86 -21.55
CA GLU A 88 -19.48 7.63 -22.78
C GLU A 88 -20.39 6.93 -23.81
N GLU A 89 -20.33 5.60 -23.91
CA GLU A 89 -21.28 4.79 -24.70
C GLU A 89 -22.71 4.96 -24.16
N TRP A 90 -22.89 4.87 -22.84
CA TRP A 90 -24.18 5.04 -22.17
C TRP A 90 -24.72 6.45 -22.35
N ARG A 91 -23.89 7.47 -22.18
CA ARG A 91 -24.22 8.88 -22.44
C ARG A 91 -24.65 9.12 -23.88
N SER A 92 -23.95 8.53 -24.85
CA SER A 92 -24.28 8.63 -26.27
C SER A 92 -25.65 8.01 -26.60
N PHE A 93 -26.03 6.95 -25.89
CA PHE A 93 -27.36 6.37 -25.99
C PHE A 93 -28.44 7.26 -25.34
N LEU A 94 -28.18 7.79 -24.15
CA LEU A 94 -29.10 8.69 -23.44
C LEU A 94 -29.46 9.91 -24.31
N LYS A 95 -28.50 10.51 -25.01
CA LYS A 95 -28.75 11.64 -25.93
C LYS A 95 -29.71 11.32 -27.07
N LYS A 96 -29.78 10.06 -27.49
CA LYS A 96 -30.60 9.60 -28.61
C LYS A 96 -31.94 9.00 -28.18
N THR A 97 -32.11 8.70 -26.88
CA THR A 97 -33.30 8.00 -26.40
C THR A 97 -34.55 8.89 -26.49
N GLN A 98 -35.71 8.28 -26.75
CA GLN A 98 -37.01 8.93 -26.65
C GLN A 98 -37.76 8.57 -25.35
N ASP A 99 -37.10 7.83 -24.45
CA ASP A 99 -37.68 7.45 -23.15
C ASP A 99 -37.77 8.68 -22.22
N ASN A 100 -38.99 9.17 -21.99
CA ASN A 100 -39.27 10.34 -21.15
C ASN A 100 -38.82 10.15 -19.71
N TYR A 101 -38.90 8.92 -19.17
CA TYR A 101 -38.46 8.65 -17.81
C TYR A 101 -36.94 8.82 -17.71
N LEU A 102 -36.18 8.24 -18.64
CA LEU A 102 -34.71 8.42 -18.66
C LEU A 102 -34.30 9.88 -18.83
N LYS A 103 -35.00 10.64 -19.68
CA LYS A 103 -34.74 12.08 -19.84
C LYS A 103 -34.94 12.85 -18.53
N SER A 104 -36.00 12.52 -17.77
CA SER A 104 -36.30 13.18 -16.49
C SER A 104 -35.24 12.94 -15.40
N LEU A 105 -34.41 11.89 -15.53
CA LEU A 105 -33.35 11.58 -14.57
C LEU A 105 -32.08 12.41 -14.77
N HIS A 106 -31.95 13.13 -15.89
CA HIS A 106 -30.76 13.94 -16.21
C HIS A 106 -29.42 13.19 -16.06
N LEU A 107 -29.40 11.89 -16.41
CA LEU A 107 -28.24 11.02 -16.18
C LEU A 107 -26.98 11.50 -16.92
N GLU A 108 -27.12 12.15 -18.07
CA GLU A 108 -25.99 12.71 -18.82
C GLU A 108 -25.18 13.71 -17.99
N THR A 109 -25.86 14.60 -17.26
CA THR A 109 -25.22 15.57 -16.37
C THR A 109 -24.48 14.87 -15.24
N THR A 110 -25.09 13.85 -14.64
CA THR A 110 -24.46 13.07 -13.55
C THR A 110 -23.23 12.30 -14.02
N ILE A 111 -23.20 11.87 -15.29
CA ILE A 111 -22.03 11.23 -15.90
C ILE A 111 -20.91 12.26 -16.11
N ASP A 112 -21.25 13.43 -16.66
CA ASP A 112 -20.28 14.50 -16.92
C ASP A 112 -19.61 14.98 -15.62
N GLU A 113 -20.40 15.17 -14.57
CA GLU A 113 -19.90 15.51 -13.22
C GLU A 113 -19.00 14.41 -12.66
N PHE A 114 -19.41 13.15 -12.76
CA PHE A 114 -18.66 12.01 -12.24
C PHE A 114 -17.32 11.83 -12.96
N ILE A 115 -17.30 11.88 -14.29
CA ILE A 115 -16.06 11.78 -15.07
C ILE A 115 -15.12 12.93 -14.70
N LYS A 116 -15.63 14.16 -14.64
CA LYS A 116 -14.83 15.34 -14.26
C LYS A 116 -14.24 15.19 -12.86
N GLU A 117 -15.00 14.69 -11.89
CA GLU A 117 -14.54 14.51 -10.51
C GLU A 117 -13.47 13.42 -10.40
N GLN A 118 -13.63 12.30 -11.11
CA GLN A 118 -12.82 11.10 -10.93
C GLN A 118 -11.62 10.98 -11.88
N LYS A 119 -11.52 11.85 -12.89
CA LYS A 119 -10.47 11.80 -13.92
C LYS A 119 -9.06 11.87 -13.35
N ASP A 120 -8.82 12.87 -12.50
CA ASP A 120 -7.47 13.21 -12.02
C ASP A 120 -7.23 12.83 -10.55
N ARG A 121 -8.21 12.21 -9.90
CA ARG A 121 -8.14 11.83 -8.47
C ARG A 121 -8.02 10.35 -8.33
N HIS A 122 -7.19 9.82 -7.43
CA HIS A 122 -7.24 8.41 -7.07
C HIS A 122 -8.63 8.03 -6.54
N TYR A 123 -9.15 6.86 -6.96
CA TYR A 123 -10.46 6.38 -6.51
C TYR A 123 -10.26 5.47 -5.31
N TYR A 124 -10.86 5.85 -4.17
CA TYR A 124 -10.84 5.03 -2.95
C TYR A 124 -12.04 4.08 -2.95
N PRO A 125 -11.83 2.76 -2.84
CA PRO A 125 -12.92 1.79 -2.79
C PRO A 125 -13.91 2.04 -1.65
N LEU A 126 -15.18 1.67 -1.86
CA LEU A 126 -16.23 1.77 -0.84
C LEU A 126 -15.83 1.08 0.47
N LYS A 127 -15.05 -0.01 0.37
CA LYS A 127 -14.53 -0.74 1.52
C LYS A 127 -13.62 0.12 2.42
N ILE A 128 -12.80 0.99 1.83
CA ILE A 128 -11.96 1.94 2.56
C ILE A 128 -12.82 2.96 3.30
N HIS A 129 -13.83 3.51 2.64
CA HIS A 129 -14.77 4.44 3.26
C HIS A 129 -15.56 3.80 4.40
N SER A 130 -15.96 2.54 4.23
CA SER A 130 -16.67 1.78 5.27
C SER A 130 -15.76 1.54 6.47
N ALA A 131 -14.51 1.12 6.25
CA ALA A 131 -13.51 0.94 7.32
C ALA A 131 -13.27 2.24 8.11
N ILE A 132 -13.14 3.38 7.42
CA ILE A 132 -13.00 4.71 8.05
C ILE A 132 -14.25 5.03 8.90
N SER A 133 -15.45 4.82 8.35
CA SER A 133 -16.71 5.06 9.04
C SER A 133 -16.84 4.21 10.32
N HIS A 134 -16.44 2.94 10.29
CA HIS A 134 -16.43 2.07 11.49
C HIS A 134 -15.47 2.58 12.55
N TYR A 135 -14.27 3.01 12.16
CA TYR A 135 -13.30 3.61 13.08
C TYR A 135 -13.86 4.88 13.72
N ASP A 136 -14.45 5.78 12.92
CA ASP A 136 -15.06 7.01 13.41
C ASP A 136 -16.24 6.75 14.34
N GLN A 137 -17.07 5.74 14.05
CA GLN A 137 -18.17 5.33 14.94
C GLN A 137 -17.64 4.81 16.28
N TRP A 138 -16.62 3.95 16.25
CA TRP A 138 -15.97 3.47 17.48
C TRP A 138 -15.36 4.61 18.29
N LEU A 139 -14.69 5.57 17.63
CA LEU A 139 -14.06 6.72 18.29
C LEU A 139 -15.11 7.66 18.91
N LYS A 140 -16.27 7.83 18.28
CA LYS A 140 -17.40 8.58 18.87
C LYS A 140 -17.94 7.94 20.15
N LEU A 141 -17.92 6.61 20.23
CA LEU A 141 -18.30 5.86 21.44
C LEU A 141 -17.20 5.89 22.51
N ASN A 142 -15.94 6.09 22.11
CA ASN A 142 -14.76 6.09 22.99
C ASN A 142 -13.90 7.34 22.78
N PRO A 143 -14.40 8.56 23.07
CA PRO A 143 -13.69 9.80 22.75
C PRO A 143 -12.33 9.92 23.47
N ASP A 144 -12.24 9.38 24.69
CA ASP A 144 -11.05 9.41 25.53
C ASP A 144 -10.10 8.21 25.29
N ALA A 145 -10.32 7.44 24.21
CA ALA A 145 -9.45 6.32 23.87
C ALA A 145 -7.98 6.75 23.78
N THR A 146 -7.10 6.02 24.48
CA THR A 146 -5.66 6.27 24.43
C THR A 146 -5.09 6.04 23.03
N ARG A 147 -3.90 6.55 22.75
CA ARG A 147 -3.23 6.34 21.46
C ARG A 147 -3.00 4.86 21.16
N GLU A 148 -2.70 4.06 22.17
CA GLU A 148 -2.53 2.61 22.05
C GLU A 148 -3.83 1.91 21.68
N ALA A 149 -4.95 2.27 22.33
CA ALA A 149 -6.26 1.72 22.00
C ALA A 149 -6.72 2.13 20.59
N ARG A 150 -6.41 3.35 20.18
CA ARG A 150 -6.63 3.86 18.81
C ARG A 150 -5.83 3.09 17.77
N GLU A 151 -4.56 2.80 18.04
CA GLU A 151 -3.71 1.98 17.17
C GLU A 151 -4.21 0.53 17.11
N GLN A 152 -4.57 -0.07 18.25
CA GLN A 152 -5.08 -1.43 18.28
C GLN A 152 -6.34 -1.56 17.41
N THR A 153 -7.32 -0.69 17.63
CA THR A 153 -8.58 -0.70 16.86
C THR A 153 -8.35 -0.43 15.38
N LEU A 154 -7.39 0.44 15.05
CA LEU A 154 -6.98 0.69 13.67
C LEU A 154 -6.54 -0.60 12.99
N ASN A 155 -5.69 -1.40 13.66
CA ASN A 155 -5.18 -2.66 13.12
C ASN A 155 -6.28 -3.71 12.98
N GLU A 156 -7.18 -3.81 13.97
CA GLU A 156 -8.33 -4.73 13.90
C GLU A 156 -9.22 -4.41 12.69
N ILE A 157 -9.54 -3.14 12.47
CA ILE A 157 -10.33 -2.70 11.31
C ILE A 157 -9.56 -2.91 10.00
N PHE A 158 -8.26 -2.61 9.99
CA PHE A 158 -7.40 -2.81 8.83
C PHE A 158 -7.41 -4.28 8.36
N ASP A 159 -7.34 -5.23 9.29
CA ASP A 159 -7.39 -6.66 9.02
C ASP A 159 -8.80 -7.13 8.64
N LEU A 160 -9.83 -6.68 9.38
CA LEU A 160 -11.22 -7.04 9.16
C LEU A 160 -11.70 -6.65 7.75
N PHE A 161 -11.38 -5.43 7.32
CA PHE A 161 -11.68 -4.94 5.98
C PHE A 161 -10.62 -5.37 4.95
N LYS A 162 -9.61 -6.15 5.33
CA LYS A 162 -8.54 -6.65 4.45
C LYS A 162 -7.85 -5.54 3.66
N ILE A 163 -7.61 -4.40 4.29
CA ILE A 163 -7.02 -3.21 3.65
C ILE A 163 -5.62 -3.51 3.08
N PHE A 164 -4.91 -4.49 3.64
CA PHE A 164 -3.63 -4.99 3.11
C PHE A 164 -3.69 -5.52 1.67
N LYS A 165 -4.87 -5.82 1.12
CA LYS A 165 -5.04 -6.23 -0.29
C LYS A 165 -5.08 -5.05 -1.26
N HIS A 166 -5.21 -3.84 -0.75
CA HIS A 166 -5.31 -2.61 -1.54
C HIS A 166 -3.93 -1.97 -1.72
N GLY A 167 -3.87 -0.94 -2.59
CA GLY A 167 -2.62 -0.26 -2.90
C GLY A 167 -2.09 0.56 -1.74
N GLU A 168 -0.83 1.00 -1.83
CA GLU A 168 -0.21 1.81 -0.79
C GLU A 168 -0.98 3.11 -0.53
N ILE A 169 -1.39 3.82 -1.58
CA ILE A 169 -2.16 5.05 -1.46
C ILE A 169 -3.46 4.88 -0.64
N ASP A 170 -4.13 3.72 -0.77
CA ASP A 170 -5.34 3.41 0.01
C ASP A 170 -5.00 3.21 1.49
N ARG A 171 -3.87 2.56 1.79
CA ARG A 171 -3.36 2.40 3.17
C ARG A 171 -3.05 3.76 3.80
N PHE A 172 -2.32 4.63 3.11
CA PHE A 172 -2.00 5.97 3.62
C PHE A 172 -3.25 6.83 3.82
N TYR A 173 -4.21 6.76 2.88
CA TYR A 173 -5.49 7.44 3.01
C TYR A 173 -6.29 6.94 4.20
N PHE A 174 -6.35 5.62 4.41
CA PHE A 174 -7.00 5.01 5.57
C PHE A 174 -6.43 5.55 6.88
N TYR A 175 -5.10 5.53 7.05
CA TYR A 175 -4.44 6.05 8.27
C TYR A 175 -4.69 7.55 8.49
N ARG A 176 -4.63 8.35 7.41
CA ARG A 176 -4.92 9.79 7.43
C ARG A 176 -6.35 10.10 7.90
N HIS A 177 -7.32 9.27 7.53
CA HIS A 177 -8.73 9.47 7.86
C HIS A 177 -9.20 8.70 9.10
N THR A 178 -8.30 8.02 9.81
CA THR A 178 -8.61 7.29 11.05
C THR A 178 -7.74 7.81 12.19
N TYR A 179 -6.61 7.15 12.48
CA TYR A 179 -5.72 7.47 13.59
C TYR A 179 -5.25 8.94 13.53
N PHE A 180 -4.88 9.43 12.35
CA PHE A 180 -4.38 10.80 12.14
C PHE A 180 -5.47 11.82 11.78
N ASN A 181 -6.76 11.44 11.82
CA ASN A 181 -7.85 12.33 11.40
C ASN A 181 -7.96 13.58 12.29
N HIS A 182 -7.65 13.42 13.58
CA HIS A 182 -7.71 14.47 14.59
C HIS A 182 -6.33 15.04 14.95
N SER A 183 -5.29 14.75 14.15
CA SER A 183 -3.97 15.36 14.32
C SER A 183 -3.99 16.84 13.95
N GLY A 184 -2.95 17.57 14.38
CA GLY A 184 -2.79 19.00 14.07
C GLY A 184 -2.77 19.29 12.57
N LYS A 185 -3.06 20.55 12.22
CA LYS A 185 -3.18 21.00 10.82
C LYS A 185 -1.92 20.69 9.99
N ASP A 186 -0.73 20.81 10.57
CA ASP A 186 0.53 20.55 9.87
C ASP A 186 0.64 19.08 9.42
N VAL A 187 0.23 18.14 10.28
CA VAL A 187 0.17 16.70 9.95
C VAL A 187 -0.84 16.45 8.84
N GLN A 188 -2.01 17.08 8.92
CA GLN A 188 -3.06 16.95 7.91
C GLN A 188 -2.63 17.46 6.54
N ASP A 189 -1.97 18.62 6.50
CA ASP A 189 -1.46 19.24 5.29
C ASP A 189 -0.28 18.43 4.70
N ALA A 190 0.60 17.87 5.55
CA ALA A 190 1.68 16.99 5.12
C ALA A 190 1.15 15.70 4.47
N PHE A 191 0.15 15.06 5.07
CA PHE A 191 -0.54 13.92 4.46
C PHE A 191 -1.22 14.29 3.13
N GLY A 192 -1.86 15.47 3.05
CA GLY A 192 -2.51 15.93 1.82
C GLY A 192 -1.52 16.04 0.65
N LYS A 193 -0.34 16.63 0.91
CA LYS A 193 0.76 16.71 -0.06
C LYS A 193 1.29 15.33 -0.46
N LEU A 194 1.48 14.44 0.52
CA LEU A 194 1.93 13.07 0.28
C LEU A 194 0.95 12.30 -0.61
N LEU A 195 -0.34 12.30 -0.27
CA LEU A 195 -1.36 11.60 -1.05
C LEU A 195 -1.52 12.15 -2.46
N GLN A 196 -1.39 13.47 -2.63
CA GLN A 196 -1.37 14.08 -3.96
C GLN A 196 -0.20 13.56 -4.79
N LYS A 197 1.00 13.50 -4.21
CA LYS A 197 2.22 13.02 -4.88
C LYS A 197 2.19 11.53 -5.19
N MET A 198 1.63 10.71 -4.29
CA MET A 198 1.40 9.29 -4.55
C MET A 198 0.38 9.05 -5.67
N GLY A 199 -0.57 9.98 -5.86
CA GLY A 199 -1.58 9.91 -6.92
C GLY A 199 -1.04 10.32 -8.31
N GLU A 200 0.05 11.07 -8.35
CA GLU A 200 0.78 11.35 -9.59
C GLU A 200 1.48 10.06 -10.04
N LYS A 201 1.23 9.56 -11.26
CA LYS A 201 1.87 8.36 -11.82
C LYS A 201 3.39 8.59 -11.96
N SER A 202 4.13 8.40 -10.86
CA SER A 202 5.58 8.57 -10.77
C SER A 202 6.27 7.22 -10.68
N GLU A 203 7.44 7.08 -11.30
CA GLU A 203 8.31 5.89 -11.17
C GLU A 203 9.02 5.84 -9.81
N THR A 204 8.83 6.84 -8.95
CA THR A 204 9.49 6.94 -7.64
C THR A 204 8.77 6.06 -6.61
N GLU A 205 9.51 5.20 -5.91
CA GLU A 205 8.96 4.41 -4.80
C GLU A 205 8.44 5.33 -3.68
N THR A 206 7.30 4.98 -3.05
CA THR A 206 6.70 5.78 -1.96
C THR A 206 7.71 6.15 -0.88
N ILE A 207 8.56 5.20 -0.46
CA ILE A 207 9.58 5.39 0.60
C ILE A 207 10.66 6.43 0.25
N GLN A 208 10.75 6.83 -1.01
CA GLN A 208 11.71 7.81 -1.51
C GLN A 208 11.09 9.21 -1.69
N LEU A 209 9.77 9.35 -1.45
CA LEU A 209 9.08 10.64 -1.52
C LEU A 209 9.53 11.57 -0.39
N ILE A 210 9.87 12.81 -0.75
CA ILE A 210 10.30 13.83 0.21
C ILE A 210 9.16 14.17 1.19
N GLU A 211 7.93 14.03 0.72
CA GLU A 211 6.70 14.23 1.50
C GLU A 211 6.60 13.28 2.70
N LEU A 212 7.22 12.09 2.66
CA LEU A 212 7.30 11.21 3.84
C LEU A 212 8.20 11.79 4.93
N SER A 213 9.35 12.34 4.56
CA SER A 213 10.26 13.00 5.51
C SER A 213 9.60 14.23 6.13
N ASN A 214 8.91 15.02 5.30
CA ASN A 214 8.13 16.18 5.77
C ASN A 214 7.02 15.75 6.73
N LEU A 215 6.29 14.66 6.43
CA LEU A 215 5.27 14.12 7.31
C LEU A 215 5.86 13.64 8.63
N GLN A 216 6.95 12.86 8.61
CA GLN A 216 7.61 12.40 9.84
C GLN A 216 8.05 13.57 10.72
N ALA A 217 8.57 14.66 10.12
CA ALA A 217 9.01 15.85 10.83
C ALA A 217 7.88 16.60 11.56
N THR A 218 6.62 16.41 11.15
CA THR A 218 5.44 16.97 11.85
C THR A 218 4.96 16.12 13.03
N LEU A 219 5.54 14.93 13.23
CA LEU A 219 5.16 14.02 14.30
C LEU A 219 6.09 14.21 15.50
N ASP A 220 5.60 14.81 16.57
CA ASP A 220 6.39 15.03 17.79
C ASP A 220 6.30 13.85 18.78
N ASP A 221 5.17 13.13 18.78
CA ASP A 221 4.90 12.05 19.71
C ASP A 221 5.53 10.72 19.26
N ALA A 222 6.16 10.00 20.20
CA ALA A 222 6.83 8.74 19.90
C ALA A 222 5.86 7.63 19.45
N THR A 223 4.63 7.61 19.99
CA THR A 223 3.60 6.65 19.57
C THR A 223 3.13 6.97 18.15
N ASP A 224 2.94 8.25 17.82
CA ASP A 224 2.56 8.66 16.47
C ASP A 224 3.64 8.32 15.44
N ARG A 225 4.93 8.55 15.75
CA ARG A 225 6.06 8.10 14.91
C ARG A 225 6.07 6.59 14.72
N ARG A 226 5.77 5.83 15.78
CA ARG A 226 5.68 4.37 15.72
C ARG A 226 4.55 3.88 14.81
N VAL A 227 3.36 4.49 14.91
CA VAL A 227 2.22 4.19 14.03
C VAL A 227 2.54 4.57 12.59
N PHE A 228 3.20 5.71 12.37
CA PHE A 228 3.70 6.12 11.06
C PHE A 228 4.70 5.09 10.48
N SER A 229 5.69 4.62 11.24
CA SER A 229 6.63 3.59 10.76
C SER A 229 5.91 2.32 10.34
N LYS A 230 4.91 1.86 11.10
CA LYS A 230 4.08 0.69 10.73
C LYS A 230 3.23 0.94 9.49
N MET A 231 2.73 2.16 9.28
CA MET A 231 1.99 2.53 8.07
C MET A 231 2.89 2.44 6.83
N VAL A 232 4.11 2.97 6.91
CA VAL A 232 5.07 2.91 5.79
C VAL A 232 5.56 1.47 5.57
N PHE A 233 5.69 0.70 6.64
CA PHE A 233 6.27 -0.65 6.63
C PHE A 233 5.37 -1.70 7.32
N PRO A 234 4.25 -2.08 6.70
CA PRO A 234 3.23 -2.93 7.33
C PRO A 234 3.72 -4.34 7.69
N LYS A 235 4.75 -4.85 7.01
CA LYS A 235 5.34 -6.18 7.27
C LYS A 235 6.35 -6.20 8.41
N MET A 236 6.57 -5.08 9.11
CA MET A 236 7.45 -5.01 10.28
C MET A 236 6.94 -5.86 11.44
N LYS A 237 7.71 -6.90 11.80
CA LYS A 237 7.40 -7.74 12.98
C LYS A 237 7.78 -7.08 14.31
N HIS A 238 8.78 -6.20 14.32
CA HIS A 238 9.25 -5.50 15.51
C HIS A 238 9.40 -4.02 15.23
N TYR A 239 9.04 -3.18 16.21
CA TYR A 239 9.27 -1.76 16.10
C TYR A 239 10.77 -1.48 16.04
N GLN A 240 11.19 -0.84 14.95
CA GLN A 240 12.51 -0.27 14.78
C GLN A 240 12.32 1.22 14.52
N GLU A 241 13.05 2.05 15.25
CA GLU A 241 13.04 3.49 15.03
C GLU A 241 13.69 3.77 13.66
N MET A 242 12.88 4.32 12.75
CA MET A 242 13.27 4.63 11.39
C MET A 242 13.08 6.12 11.14
N ASP A 243 14.10 6.73 10.55
CA ASP A 243 14.01 8.10 10.06
C ASP A 243 14.18 8.17 8.55
N PHE A 244 13.45 9.10 7.95
CA PHE A 244 13.56 9.46 6.55
C PHE A 244 14.39 10.73 6.47
N VAL A 245 15.66 10.60 6.11
CA VAL A 245 16.60 11.73 6.05
C VAL A 245 16.74 12.21 4.62
N LYS A 246 16.51 13.52 4.42
CA LYS A 246 16.79 14.18 3.15
C LYS A 246 18.29 14.38 2.97
N VAL A 247 18.84 13.82 1.91
CA VAL A 247 20.24 14.03 1.50
C VAL A 247 20.26 14.88 0.23
N VAL A 248 20.88 16.05 0.33
CA VAL A 248 21.04 16.97 -0.79
C VAL A 248 22.39 16.66 -1.45
N GLY A 249 22.36 15.93 -2.56
CA GLY A 249 23.54 15.69 -3.39
C GLY A 249 23.74 16.81 -4.42
N LYS A 250 24.90 16.81 -5.09
CA LYS A 250 25.24 17.82 -6.11
C LYS A 250 24.26 17.91 -7.29
N ASN A 251 23.46 16.86 -7.57
CA ASN A 251 22.55 16.84 -8.72
C ASN A 251 21.14 16.25 -8.48
N LYS A 252 20.83 15.71 -7.28
CA LYS A 252 19.48 15.27 -6.90
C LYS A 252 19.30 15.33 -5.38
N GLU A 253 18.10 15.71 -4.94
CA GLU A 253 17.64 15.44 -3.58
C GLU A 253 17.19 13.98 -3.50
N GLN A 254 17.74 13.20 -2.59
CA GLN A 254 17.37 11.80 -2.38
C GLN A 254 16.99 11.59 -0.91
N ILE A 255 15.89 10.87 -0.67
CA ILE A 255 15.54 10.41 0.67
C ILE A 255 16.29 9.12 0.96
N ILE A 256 17.02 9.12 2.07
CA ILE A 256 17.66 7.92 2.60
C ILE A 256 16.91 7.51 3.85
N VAL A 257 16.41 6.27 3.85
CA VAL A 257 15.82 5.65 5.04
C VAL A 257 16.94 5.16 5.94
N GLN A 258 17.01 5.66 7.17
CA GLN A 258 17.93 5.20 8.21
C GLN A 258 17.18 4.44 9.30
N THR A 259 17.79 3.37 9.82
CA THR A 259 17.26 2.61 10.95
C THR A 259 18.28 2.57 12.06
N LEU A 260 17.81 2.68 13.31
CA LEU A 260 18.63 2.43 14.48
C LEU A 260 18.68 0.93 14.78
N ILE A 261 19.88 0.35 14.72
CA ILE A 261 20.14 -1.03 15.12
C ILE A 261 20.97 -1.05 16.40
N LYS A 262 20.71 -2.04 17.26
CA LYS A 262 21.42 -2.19 18.54
C LYS A 262 22.23 -3.49 18.57
N ASP A 263 23.39 -3.45 19.20
CA ASP A 263 24.13 -4.66 19.55
C ASP A 263 23.58 -5.32 20.83
N LYS A 264 24.13 -6.47 21.22
CA LYS A 264 23.77 -7.21 22.43
C LYS A 264 24.02 -6.43 23.73
N SER A 265 24.87 -5.41 23.70
CA SER A 265 25.16 -4.52 24.84
C SER A 265 24.28 -3.27 24.87
N GLY A 266 23.41 -3.09 23.87
CA GLY A 266 22.53 -1.93 23.76
C GLY A 266 23.17 -0.72 23.06
N LEU A 267 24.42 -0.84 22.57
CA LEU A 267 25.04 0.22 21.78
C LEU A 267 24.31 0.38 20.44
N THR A 268 24.07 1.63 20.05
CA THR A 268 23.27 1.96 18.88
C THR A 268 24.15 2.31 17.68
N TYR A 269 23.73 1.86 16.51
CA TYR A 269 24.35 2.07 15.21
C TYR A 269 23.28 2.47 14.20
N ILE A 270 23.69 3.14 13.13
CA ILE A 270 22.78 3.62 12.08
C ILE A 270 22.98 2.76 10.84
N MET A 271 21.91 2.17 10.32
CA MET A 271 21.92 1.43 9.06
C MET A 271 21.15 2.20 7.98
N ARG A 272 21.73 2.39 6.80
CA ARG A 272 21.13 3.18 5.72
C ARG A 272 21.76 2.92 4.34
N GLU A 273 21.20 3.49 3.28
CA GLU A 273 21.89 3.57 1.99
C GLU A 273 23.15 4.47 2.09
N PRO A 274 24.21 4.20 1.31
CA PRO A 274 25.37 5.07 1.24
C PRO A 274 24.98 6.47 0.75
N ARG A 275 25.57 7.51 1.35
CA ARG A 275 25.38 8.91 0.95
C ARG A 275 26.21 9.28 -0.28
N ASP A 276 27.36 8.62 -0.46
CA ASP A 276 28.31 8.92 -1.53
C ASP A 276 29.16 7.68 -1.91
N ALA A 277 29.96 7.85 -2.95
CA ALA A 277 30.88 6.82 -3.44
C ALA A 277 32.01 6.49 -2.43
N THR A 278 32.33 7.39 -1.50
CA THR A 278 33.37 7.17 -0.49
C THR A 278 32.93 6.11 0.51
N GLU A 279 31.67 6.14 0.95
CA GLU A 279 31.10 5.10 1.81
C GLU A 279 31.02 3.74 1.12
N VAL A 280 30.69 3.73 -0.17
CA VAL A 280 30.74 2.50 -0.99
C VAL A 280 32.15 1.93 -1.04
N GLY A 281 33.16 2.78 -1.26
CA GLY A 281 34.57 2.39 -1.24
C GLY A 281 35.02 1.79 0.10
N LYS A 282 34.64 2.41 1.23
CA LYS A 282 34.92 1.89 2.58
C LYS A 282 34.28 0.53 2.82
N LEU A 283 33.03 0.34 2.38
CA LEU A 283 32.35 -0.95 2.49
C LEU A 283 33.03 -2.03 1.64
N TYR A 284 33.55 -1.68 0.47
CA TYR A 284 34.32 -2.61 -0.35
C TYR A 284 35.63 -3.04 0.29
N GLN A 285 36.36 -2.08 0.87
CA GLN A 285 37.54 -2.39 1.64
C GLN A 285 37.22 -3.34 2.79
N LEU A 286 36.11 -3.12 3.50
CA LEU A 286 35.65 -4.02 4.55
C LEU A 286 35.34 -5.44 4.03
N PHE A 287 34.66 -5.58 2.89
CA PHE A 287 34.41 -6.90 2.31
C PHE A 287 35.71 -7.63 1.95
N TYR A 288 36.71 -6.89 1.46
CA TYR A 288 38.02 -7.45 1.15
C TYR A 288 38.78 -7.90 2.41
N GLU A 289 38.83 -7.05 3.44
CA GLU A 289 39.49 -7.34 4.73
C GLU A 289 38.86 -8.55 5.43
N GLU A 290 37.53 -8.71 5.34
CA GLU A 290 36.79 -9.83 5.93
C GLU A 290 36.70 -11.05 5.00
N ASN A 291 37.57 -11.14 3.98
CA ASN A 291 37.68 -12.25 3.02
C ASN A 291 36.37 -12.62 2.31
N TYR A 292 35.52 -11.64 2.01
CA TYR A 292 34.30 -11.86 1.24
C TYR A 292 34.62 -11.76 -0.26
N PRO A 293 34.59 -12.88 -1.03
CA PRO A 293 34.93 -12.85 -2.44
C PRO A 293 33.80 -12.15 -3.22
N LYS A 294 33.95 -10.85 -3.48
CA LYS A 294 32.95 -10.05 -4.19
C LYS A 294 33.54 -9.36 -5.42
N THR A 295 32.98 -9.67 -6.58
CA THR A 295 33.20 -8.91 -7.81
C THR A 295 32.24 -7.72 -7.87
N VAL A 296 32.75 -6.52 -8.07
CA VAL A 296 31.95 -5.29 -8.18
C VAL A 296 31.09 -5.31 -9.44
N SER A 297 29.80 -5.00 -9.30
CA SER A 297 28.90 -4.79 -10.44
C SER A 297 28.16 -3.46 -10.31
N GLN A 298 27.89 -2.79 -11.43
CA GLN A 298 27.03 -1.59 -11.46
C GLN A 298 25.60 -1.85 -11.00
N MET A 299 25.17 -3.12 -10.98
CA MET A 299 23.84 -3.51 -10.49
C MET A 299 23.78 -3.66 -8.96
N ASP A 300 24.93 -3.62 -8.28
CA ASP A 300 24.98 -3.80 -6.83
C ASP A 300 24.36 -2.61 -6.11
N LYS A 301 23.47 -2.92 -5.16
CA LYS A 301 22.94 -1.99 -4.19
C LYS A 301 23.56 -2.29 -2.82
N TYR A 302 23.67 -1.26 -1.98
CA TYR A 302 24.37 -1.36 -0.71
C TYR A 302 23.55 -0.78 0.42
N LEU A 303 23.77 -1.31 1.62
CA LEU A 303 23.45 -0.67 2.88
C LEU A 303 24.73 -0.61 3.70
N VAL A 304 24.98 0.52 4.34
CA VAL A 304 26.11 0.75 5.25
C VAL A 304 25.60 0.84 6.68
N VAL A 305 26.42 0.38 7.61
CA VAL A 305 26.22 0.58 9.04
C VAL A 305 27.31 1.50 9.55
N THR A 306 26.92 2.55 10.25
CA THR A 306 27.83 3.50 10.88
C THR A 306 27.70 3.53 12.39
N ASP A 307 28.81 3.80 13.07
CA ASP A 307 28.79 4.14 14.49
C ASP A 307 28.38 5.61 14.73
N LYS A 308 28.37 6.03 16.00
CA LYS A 308 28.06 7.40 16.40
C LYS A 308 29.01 8.48 15.85
N TYR A 309 30.15 8.09 15.28
CA TYR A 309 31.12 8.97 14.65
C TYR A 309 31.04 8.91 13.11
N GLU A 310 29.95 8.36 12.57
CA GLU A 310 29.72 8.15 11.14
C GLU A 310 30.79 7.29 10.43
N ARG A 311 31.52 6.45 11.19
CA ARG A 311 32.49 5.52 10.61
C ARG A 311 31.77 4.27 10.14
N VAL A 312 32.04 3.84 8.91
CA VAL A 312 31.50 2.58 8.36
C VAL A 312 32.10 1.40 9.14
N ILE A 313 31.24 0.66 9.83
CA ILE A 313 31.61 -0.50 10.65
C ILE A 313 31.04 -1.82 10.12
N GLY A 314 30.18 -1.75 9.11
CA GLY A 314 29.50 -2.90 8.52
C GLY A 314 28.72 -2.52 7.28
N GLY A 315 28.20 -3.52 6.58
CA GLY A 315 27.24 -3.30 5.50
C GLY A 315 26.81 -4.57 4.78
N ILE A 316 25.82 -4.39 3.91
CA ILE A 316 25.21 -5.42 3.08
C ILE A 316 25.33 -5.01 1.63
N SER A 317 25.63 -5.98 0.78
CA SER A 317 25.49 -5.87 -0.67
C SER A 317 24.42 -6.80 -1.18
N TYR A 318 23.59 -6.29 -2.09
CA TYR A 318 22.52 -7.07 -2.70
C TYR A 318 22.24 -6.60 -4.13
N ARG A 319 21.54 -7.42 -4.89
CA ARG A 319 21.03 -7.10 -6.23
C ARG A 319 19.56 -7.42 -6.32
N THR A 320 18.81 -6.51 -6.93
CA THR A 320 17.42 -6.78 -7.32
C THR A 320 17.44 -7.66 -8.57
N LEU A 321 16.72 -8.77 -8.52
CA LEU A 321 16.43 -9.64 -9.66
C LEU A 321 14.98 -9.42 -10.10
N GLU A 322 14.57 -10.03 -11.20
CA GLU A 322 13.18 -10.00 -11.65
C GLU A 322 12.23 -10.72 -10.67
N ASN A 323 10.93 -10.42 -10.80
CA ASN A 323 9.83 -11.07 -10.09
C ASN A 323 9.88 -10.93 -8.55
N ASN A 324 10.22 -9.75 -8.05
CA ASN A 324 10.27 -9.46 -6.61
C ASN A 324 11.23 -10.37 -5.84
N ILE A 325 12.34 -10.74 -6.49
CA ILE A 325 13.40 -11.55 -5.91
C ILE A 325 14.63 -10.67 -5.71
N VAL A 326 15.27 -10.79 -4.55
CA VAL A 326 16.55 -10.13 -4.28
C VAL A 326 17.61 -11.18 -4.00
N ARG A 327 18.82 -10.98 -4.52
CA ARG A 327 19.99 -11.78 -4.13
C ARG A 327 20.87 -10.95 -3.19
N LEU A 328 21.11 -11.49 -2.01
CA LEU A 328 22.10 -10.99 -1.07
C LEU A 328 23.47 -11.58 -1.44
N ASP A 329 24.38 -10.69 -1.83
CA ASP A 329 25.71 -11.06 -2.33
C ASP A 329 26.79 -10.96 -1.26
N GLY A 330 26.60 -10.12 -0.24
CA GLY A 330 27.57 -10.00 0.85
C GLY A 330 27.05 -9.32 2.11
N THR A 331 27.60 -9.70 3.25
CA THR A 331 27.36 -9.08 4.55
C THR A 331 28.64 -9.10 5.38
N ALA A 332 29.06 -7.96 5.91
CA ALA A 332 30.28 -7.86 6.70
C ALA A 332 30.11 -6.89 7.87
N VAL A 333 30.84 -7.17 8.95
CA VAL A 333 31.00 -6.32 10.14
C VAL A 333 32.48 -6.38 10.50
N THR A 334 33.06 -5.24 10.87
CA THR A 334 34.47 -5.17 11.27
C THR A 334 34.77 -6.19 12.37
N SER A 335 35.90 -6.90 12.23
CA SER A 335 36.38 -7.92 13.16
C SER A 335 36.21 -7.57 14.66
N PRO A 336 36.53 -6.36 15.15
CA PRO A 336 36.38 -6.02 16.58
C PRO A 336 34.94 -6.00 17.11
N LEU A 337 33.95 -5.94 16.21
CA LEU A 337 32.52 -5.88 16.54
C LEU A 337 31.78 -7.17 16.19
N GLN A 338 32.47 -8.17 15.65
CA GLN A 338 31.89 -9.48 15.40
C GLN A 338 31.46 -10.17 16.71
N GLY A 339 30.43 -11.01 16.63
CA GLY A 339 29.86 -11.70 17.80
C GLY A 339 28.95 -10.84 18.69
N LYS A 340 28.98 -9.51 18.55
CA LYS A 340 28.14 -8.57 19.32
C LYS A 340 26.69 -8.49 18.84
N GLY A 341 26.31 -9.21 17.79
CA GLY A 341 24.92 -9.26 17.29
C GLY A 341 24.57 -8.22 16.22
N ILE A 342 25.51 -7.35 15.82
CA ILE A 342 25.30 -6.34 14.78
C ILE A 342 24.91 -6.99 13.44
N GLY A 343 25.60 -8.05 13.01
CA GLY A 343 25.27 -8.74 11.75
C GLY A 343 23.84 -9.27 11.73
N SER A 344 23.38 -9.83 12.85
CA SER A 344 22.00 -10.30 12.98
C SER A 344 20.98 -9.16 12.91
N ALA A 345 21.28 -8.02 13.56
CA ALA A 345 20.44 -6.84 13.48
C ALA A 345 20.38 -6.26 12.05
N MET A 346 21.52 -6.25 11.34
CA MET A 346 21.61 -5.83 9.94
C MET A 346 20.75 -6.67 9.01
N ILE A 347 20.86 -8.00 9.13
CA ILE A 347 20.09 -8.92 8.28
C ILE A 347 18.59 -8.78 8.54
N ASN A 348 18.17 -8.58 9.79
CA ASN A 348 16.77 -8.36 10.12
C ASN A 348 16.25 -7.03 9.55
N ASP A 349 17.00 -5.94 9.68
CA ASP A 349 16.65 -4.65 9.06
C ASP A 349 16.57 -4.75 7.53
N PHE A 350 17.49 -5.49 6.91
CA PHE A 350 17.44 -5.78 5.48
C PHE A 350 16.16 -6.50 5.07
N PHE A 351 15.73 -7.52 5.83
CA PHE A 351 14.47 -8.21 5.55
C PHE A 351 13.27 -7.26 5.63
N THR A 352 13.22 -6.41 6.66
CA THR A 352 12.18 -5.41 6.82
C THR A 352 12.12 -4.47 5.60
N ARG A 353 13.27 -3.96 5.15
CA ARG A 353 13.36 -3.08 3.97
C ARG A 353 12.99 -3.78 2.67
N MET A 354 13.36 -5.04 2.50
CA MET A 354 13.00 -5.78 1.30
C MET A 354 11.50 -6.11 1.28
N ALA A 355 10.94 -6.49 2.43
CA ALA A 355 9.50 -6.74 2.57
C ALA A 355 8.67 -5.47 2.27
N ALA A 356 9.19 -4.30 2.63
CA ALA A 356 8.62 -3.00 2.29
C ALA A 356 8.58 -2.70 0.78
N LYS A 357 9.50 -3.28 0.02
CA LYS A 357 9.59 -3.12 -1.44
C LYS A 357 8.90 -4.27 -2.18
N ASP A 358 7.94 -4.91 -1.52
CA ASP A 358 7.20 -6.09 -2.03
C ASP A 358 8.08 -7.25 -2.50
N VAL A 359 9.32 -7.34 -2.00
CA VAL A 359 10.21 -8.48 -2.26
C VAL A 359 9.63 -9.68 -1.54
N SER A 360 9.38 -10.74 -2.30
CA SER A 360 8.82 -12.00 -1.80
C SER A 360 9.90 -12.98 -1.36
N ILE A 361 11.04 -12.94 -2.04
CA ILE A 361 12.10 -13.94 -1.90
C ILE A 361 13.47 -13.28 -1.82
N ILE A 362 14.24 -13.63 -0.78
CA ILE A 362 15.67 -13.34 -0.70
C ILE A 362 16.47 -14.62 -0.94
N LYS A 363 17.43 -14.54 -1.85
CA LYS A 363 18.42 -15.58 -2.10
C LYS A 363 19.76 -15.20 -1.49
N ALA A 364 20.48 -16.18 -0.96
CA ALA A 364 21.85 -16.02 -0.49
C ALA A 364 22.73 -17.17 -1.02
N HIS A 365 24.01 -16.88 -1.20
CA HIS A 365 24.99 -17.88 -1.62
C HIS A 365 25.25 -18.90 -0.50
N TYR A 366 25.52 -20.16 -0.87
CA TYR A 366 25.72 -21.25 0.08
C TYR A 366 27.02 -21.15 0.90
N LEU A 367 27.98 -20.34 0.45
CA LEU A 367 29.32 -20.19 1.05
C LEU A 367 29.29 -19.80 2.53
N PHE A 368 28.22 -19.16 2.99
CA PHE A 368 28.03 -18.76 4.41
C PHE A 368 26.81 -19.45 5.03
N GLY A 369 26.55 -20.70 4.64
CA GLY A 369 25.30 -21.38 4.96
C GLY A 369 24.95 -21.41 6.45
N ASN A 370 25.91 -21.68 7.33
CA ASN A 370 25.67 -21.72 8.78
C ASN A 370 25.19 -20.38 9.37
N TYR A 371 25.59 -19.25 8.78
CA TYR A 371 25.11 -17.93 9.20
C TYR A 371 23.68 -17.70 8.74
N PHE A 372 23.39 -17.92 7.46
CA PHE A 372 22.06 -17.68 6.89
C PHE A 372 21.00 -18.68 7.40
N LEU A 373 21.36 -19.94 7.66
CA LEU A 373 20.46 -20.93 8.25
C LEU A 373 19.93 -20.47 9.63
N LYS A 374 20.77 -19.80 10.44
CA LYS A 374 20.34 -19.20 11.72
C LYS A 374 19.34 -18.04 11.55
N HIS A 375 19.25 -17.47 10.35
CA HIS A 375 18.30 -16.41 9.98
C HIS A 375 17.07 -16.93 9.21
N ASN A 376 16.76 -18.22 9.39
CA ASN A 376 15.62 -18.92 8.77
C ASN A 376 15.68 -18.96 7.24
N PHE A 377 16.87 -18.93 6.66
CA PHE A 377 17.02 -19.40 5.28
C PHE A 377 16.88 -20.92 5.23
N LYS A 378 16.32 -21.44 4.14
CA LYS A 378 16.20 -22.87 3.87
C LYS A 378 16.91 -23.21 2.57
N VAL A 379 17.44 -24.41 2.47
CA VAL A 379 17.99 -24.92 1.21
C VAL A 379 16.83 -25.18 0.26
N ASP A 380 16.85 -24.54 -0.90
CA ASP A 380 15.84 -24.74 -1.93
C ASP A 380 16.44 -25.52 -3.12
N LYS A 381 15.86 -26.68 -3.39
CA LYS A 381 16.32 -27.59 -4.46
C LYS A 381 16.05 -27.05 -5.87
N LYS A 382 15.05 -26.19 -6.05
CA LYS A 382 14.70 -25.58 -7.35
C LYS A 382 15.70 -24.49 -7.74
N TRP A 383 16.25 -23.78 -6.77
CA TRP A 383 17.12 -22.62 -7.02
C TRP A 383 18.61 -22.89 -6.77
N GLY A 384 18.97 -24.00 -6.12
CA GLY A 384 20.36 -24.32 -5.79
C GLY A 384 21.02 -23.30 -4.84
N ALA A 385 20.21 -22.58 -4.06
CA ALA A 385 20.63 -21.50 -3.20
C ALA A 385 19.92 -21.59 -1.84
N LEU A 386 20.39 -20.79 -0.87
CA LEU A 386 19.65 -20.56 0.35
C LEU A 386 18.56 -19.52 0.08
N VAL A 387 17.33 -19.84 0.45
CA VAL A 387 16.16 -19.02 0.18
C VAL A 387 15.45 -18.66 1.48
N LYS A 388 15.06 -17.40 1.59
CA LYS A 388 14.16 -16.90 2.63
C LYS A 388 12.93 -16.30 1.98
N HIS A 389 11.76 -16.78 2.38
CA HIS A 389 10.49 -16.15 2.05
C HIS A 389 10.22 -15.02 3.03
N LEU A 390 9.83 -13.87 2.48
CA LEU A 390 9.36 -12.72 3.23
C LEU A 390 7.84 -12.73 3.17
N ASP A 391 7.21 -13.15 4.27
CA ASP A 391 5.76 -13.12 4.43
C ASP A 391 5.26 -11.68 4.55
#